data_AF-A0A1G9MZK0-F1
#
_entry.id   AF-A0A1G9MZK0-F1
#
_cell.length_a   1.000
_cell.length_b   1.000
_cell.length_c   1.000
_cell.angle_alpha   90.00
_cell.angle_beta   90.00
_cell.angle_gamma   90.00
#
_symmetry.space_group_name_H-M   'P 1'
#
loop_
_entity.id
_entity.type
_entity.pdbx_description
1 polymer ?
#
loop_
_entity_poly.entity_id
_entity_poly.type
_entity_poly.pdbx_seq_one_letter_code
_entity_poly.pdbx_strand_id
1 'polypeptide(L)' 'MEDSQSLLEKIEYLRNKMTKVALRKGFTSSESISLSQELDHLLNTYEKSKPTKNRLQKNERALSSNKKSGIRRRR' A
#
# COMPACT_ATOMS: atom_id res chain seq x y z
N MET A 1 -17.93 11.88 -15.19
CA MET A 1 -17.91 10.80 -14.18
C MET A 1 -16.99 9.69 -14.70
N GLU A 2 -15.69 9.97 -14.89
CA GLU A 2 -14.82 9.12 -15.74
C GLU A 2 -13.46 8.78 -15.08
N ASP A 3 -13.11 9.46 -14.00
CA ASP A 3 -11.77 9.34 -13.39
C ASP A 3 -11.58 8.02 -12.64
N SER A 4 -12.64 7.44 -12.07
CA SER A 4 -12.53 6.20 -11.28
C SER A 4 -12.40 4.95 -12.14
N GLN A 5 -13.04 4.90 -13.32
CA GLN A 5 -12.94 3.75 -14.22
C GLN A 5 -11.54 3.64 -14.84
N SER A 6 -10.97 4.76 -15.30
CA SER A 6 -9.61 4.78 -15.84
C SER A 6 -8.54 4.41 -14.79
N LEU A 7 -8.75 4.75 -13.53
CA LEU A 7 -7.84 4.39 -12.44
C LEU A 7 -7.92 2.89 -12.11
N LEU A 8 -9.12 2.31 -12.10
CA LEU A 8 -9.31 0.87 -11.90
C LEU A 8 -8.68 0.04 -13.03
N GLU A 9 -8.84 0.47 -14.28
CA GLU A 9 -8.21 -0.19 -15.42
C GLU A 9 -6.69 -0.17 -15.34
N LYS A 10 -6.10 0.95 -14.91
CA LYS A 10 -4.66 1.06 -14.67
C LYS A 10 -4.18 0.13 -13.57
N ILE A 11 -4.94 0.01 -12.48
CA ILE A 11 -4.63 -0.91 -11.38
C ILE A 11 -4.63 -2.37 -11.88
N GLU A 12 -5.65 -2.78 -12.61
CA GLU A 12 -5.74 -4.15 -13.16
C GLU A 12 -4.62 -4.43 -14.19
N TYR A 13 -4.31 -3.45 -15.05
CA TYR A 13 -3.20 -3.56 -15.98
C TYR A 13 -1.86 -3.75 -15.25
N LEU A 14 -1.56 -2.92 -14.25
CA LEU A 14 -0.32 -3.03 -13.48
C LEU A 14 -0.26 -4.30 -12.64
N ARG A 15 -1.38 -4.75 -12.08
CA ARG A 15 -1.47 -6.02 -11.36
C ARG A 15 -1.04 -7.18 -12.25
N ASN A 16 -1.62 -7.26 -13.45
CA ASN A 16 -1.29 -8.30 -14.43
C ASN A 16 0.17 -8.20 -14.90
N LYS A 17 0.68 -6.98 -15.12
CA LYS A 17 2.08 -6.76 -15.51
C LYS A 17 3.04 -7.21 -14.40
N MET A 18 2.79 -6.82 -13.15
CA MET A 18 3.58 -7.22 -12.00
C MET A 18 3.61 -8.76 -11.86
N THR A 19 2.45 -9.42 -11.95
CA THR A 19 2.40 -10.90 -11.89
C THR A 19 3.23 -11.54 -13.01
N LYS A 20 3.12 -11.05 -14.24
CA LYS A 20 3.94 -11.56 -15.36
C LYS A 20 5.43 -11.37 -15.14
N VAL A 21 5.84 -10.20 -14.64
CA VAL A 21 7.26 -9.92 -14.35
C VAL A 21 7.76 -10.75 -13.17
N ALA A 22 6.95 -10.91 -12.12
CA ALA A 22 7.30 -11.74 -10.98
C ALA A 22 7.43 -13.22 -11.34
N LEU A 23 6.54 -13.73 -12.20
CA LEU A 23 6.64 -15.10 -12.71
C LEU A 23 7.88 -15.30 -13.58
N ARG A 24 8.29 -14.27 -14.34
CA ARG A 24 9.42 -14.37 -15.27
C ARG A 24 10.79 -14.09 -14.62
N LYS A 25 10.87 -13.11 -13.72
CA LYS A 25 12.12 -12.58 -13.14
C LYS A 25 12.22 -12.78 -11.63
N GLY A 26 11.16 -13.28 -10.99
CA GLY A 26 11.06 -13.38 -9.54
C GLY A 26 10.54 -12.09 -8.89
N PHE A 27 9.96 -12.25 -7.70
CA PHE A 27 9.41 -11.16 -6.89
C PHE A 27 10.49 -10.23 -6.32
N THR A 28 11.73 -10.69 -6.22
CA THR A 28 12.88 -9.92 -5.70
C THR A 28 13.62 -9.13 -6.78
N SER A 29 13.23 -9.28 -8.06
CA SER A 29 13.82 -8.48 -9.13
C SER A 29 13.46 -7.01 -8.94
N SER A 30 14.39 -6.12 -9.26
CA SER A 30 14.17 -4.66 -9.21
C SER A 30 12.91 -4.25 -9.99
N GLU A 31 12.67 -4.89 -11.14
CA GLU A 31 11.48 -4.64 -11.96
C GLU A 31 10.17 -5.04 -11.24
N SER A 32 10.11 -6.21 -10.59
CA SER A 32 8.95 -6.61 -9.78
C SER A 32 8.74 -5.67 -8.59
N ILE A 33 9.82 -5.26 -7.93
CA ILE A 33 9.77 -4.34 -6.78
C ILE A 33 9.23 -2.98 -7.22
N SER A 34 9.74 -2.40 -8.32
CA SER A 34 9.24 -1.14 -8.85
C SER A 34 7.77 -1.23 -9.25
N LEU A 35 7.35 -2.32 -9.90
CA LEU A 35 5.94 -2.53 -10.25
C LEU A 35 5.03 -2.66 -9.02
N SER A 36 5.50 -3.30 -7.95
CA SER A 36 4.75 -3.38 -6.69
C SER A 36 4.56 -2.01 -6.03
N GLN A 37 5.59 -1.16 -6.06
CA GLN A 37 5.53 0.18 -5.50
C GLN A 37 4.58 1.08 -6.31
N GLU A 38 4.60 0.97 -7.63
CA GLU A 38 3.71 1.72 -8.51
C GLU A 38 2.24 1.28 -8.35
N LEU A 39 2.01 -0.04 -8.24
CA LEU A 39 0.67 -0.58 -7.96
C LEU A 39 0.15 -0.10 -6.59
N ASP A 40 0.99 -0.14 -5.55
CA ASP A 40 0.64 0.36 -4.22
C ASP A 40 0.30 1.86 -4.24
N HIS A 41 1.04 2.66 -5.03
CA HIS A 41 0.73 4.09 -5.17
C HIS A 41 -0.65 4.31 -5.78
N LEU A 42 -0.99 3.59 -6.85
CA LEU A 42 -2.29 3.69 -7.51
C LEU A 42 -3.43 3.24 -6.59
N LEU A 43 -3.25 2.14 -5.87
CA LEU A 43 -4.22 1.66 -4.88
C LEU A 43 -4.47 2.71 -3.79
N ASN A 44 -3.40 3.32 -3.25
CA ASN A 44 -3.53 4.37 -2.25
C ASN A 44 -4.24 5.62 -2.80
N THR A 45 -3.98 6.00 -4.04
CA THR A 45 -4.66 7.12 -4.71
C THR A 45 -6.15 6.82 -4.92
N TYR A 46 -6.48 5.61 -5.34
CA TYR A 46 -7.86 5.16 -5.50
C TYR A 46 -8.60 5.18 -4.16
N GLU A 47 -7.99 4.64 -3.10
CA GLU A 47 -8.56 4.66 -1.76
C GLU A 47 -8.75 6.09 -1.22
N LYS A 48 -7.83 7.01 -1.51
CA LYS A 48 -7.97 8.44 -1.15
C LYS A 48 -9.09 9.15 -1.92
N SER A 49 -9.34 8.73 -3.16
CA SER A 49 -10.39 9.31 -4.01
C SER A 49 -11.80 8.84 -3.62
N LYS A 50 -11.93 7.72 -2.90
CA LYS A 50 -13.23 7.21 -2.45
C LYS A 50 -13.79 8.08 -1.31
N PRO A 51 -15.06 8.50 -1.38
CA PRO A 51 -15.71 9.17 -0.26
C PRO A 51 -15.73 8.21 0.95
N THR A 52 -15.16 8.68 2.04
CA THR A 52 -14.78 7.91 3.22
C THR A 52 -15.97 7.17 3.85
N LYS A 53 -16.03 5.84 3.73
CA LYS A 53 -16.77 4.99 4.67
C LYS A 53 -15.88 4.27 5.69
N ASN A 54 -14.59 4.05 5.41
CA ASN A 54 -13.74 3.14 6.20
C ASN A 54 -12.38 3.70 6.70
N ARG A 55 -12.24 5.01 6.93
CA ARG A 55 -10.97 5.63 7.37
C ARG A 55 -10.49 5.23 8.79
N LEU A 56 -11.17 4.29 9.47
CA LEU A 56 -10.95 3.98 10.89
C LEU A 56 -9.98 2.81 11.20
N GLN A 57 -9.48 2.04 10.23
CA GLN A 57 -8.67 0.84 10.57
C GLN A 57 -7.14 1.01 10.54
N LYS A 58 -6.60 2.15 10.08
CA LYS A 58 -5.12 2.33 9.94
C LYS A 58 -4.41 3.00 11.12
N ASN A 59 -5.12 3.39 12.20
CA ASN A 59 -4.51 4.11 13.33
C ASN A 59 -3.86 3.22 14.39
N GLU A 60 -3.96 1.88 14.32
CA GLU A 60 -3.44 1.01 15.39
C GLU A 60 -1.92 0.76 15.33
N ARG A 61 -1.25 1.04 14.21
CA ARG A 61 0.21 0.82 14.09
C ARG A 61 1.07 1.93 14.70
N ALA A 62 0.53 3.11 14.97
CA ALA A 62 1.29 4.25 15.50
C ALA A 62 1.28 4.38 17.04
N LEU A 63 0.41 3.64 17.74
CA LEU A 63 0.29 3.71 19.21
C LEU A 63 1.19 2.71 19.98
N SER A 64 1.90 1.82 19.26
CA SER A 64 2.77 0.80 19.88
C SER A 64 4.20 1.27 20.20
N SER A 65 4.64 2.44 19.74
CA SER A 65 6.04 2.90 19.93
C SER A 65 6.27 3.81 21.15
N ASN A 66 5.23 4.26 21.85
CA ASN A 66 5.36 5.21 22.98
C ASN A 66 5.18 4.62 24.40
N LYS A 67 5.25 3.29 24.59
CA LYS A 67 5.14 2.65 25.93
C LYS A 67 6.44 2.03 26.48
N LYS A 68 7.63 2.42 25.98
CA LYS A 68 8.93 1.93 26.53
C LYS A 68 9.97 3.02 26.80
N SER A 69 9.59 4.17 27.37
CA SER A 69 10.57 5.12 27.94
C SER A 69 10.18 5.64 29.33
N GLY A 70 9.58 4.79 30.15
CA GLY A 70 9.02 5.19 31.44
C GLY A 70 9.02 4.11 32.51
N ILE A 71 10.07 3.29 32.63
CA ILE A 71 10.32 2.59 33.90
C ILE A 71 11.41 3.36 34.63
N ARG A 72 10.92 4.25 35.49
CA ARG A 72 11.66 4.93 36.53
C ARG A 72 12.25 3.90 37.51
N ARG A 73 13.51 4.13 37.88
CA ARG A 73 14.13 3.98 39.20
C ARG A 73 13.34 3.18 40.25
N ARG A 74 13.99 2.13 40.78
CA ARG A 74 14.02 1.59 42.17
C ARG A 74 14.59 0.15 42.02
N ARG A 75 15.67 -0.28 42.64
CA ARG A 75 16.39 0.10 43.85
C ARG A 75 17.90 0.03 43.61
#